data_AF-I4YI71-F1
#
_entry.id   AF-I4YI71-F1
#
_cell.length_a   1.000
_cell.length_b   1.000
_cell.length_c   1.000
_cell.angle_alpha   90.00
_cell.angle_beta   90.00
_cell.angle_gamma   90.00
#
_symmetry.space_group_name_H-M   'P 1'
#
loop_
_entity.id
_entity.type
_entity.pdbx_description
1 polymer ?
#
loop_
_entity_poly.entity_id
_entity_poly.type
_entity_poly.pdbx_seq_one_letter_code
_entity_poly.pdbx_strand_id
1 'polypeptide(L)'
;MKSLKKAFGGDKEVSSVTRLIEIYSSNEYEENSIEGVFDIVESIHFMKRNGAVEASRALRKQLKHGSTHQNIRALTIFHGCVSNGINNSNFPDSELEARFRLIASDPVYDSKVKKKLRSVLRSICEENNQNSRYKQLYEDCGSVKPARPARRTPSTLSKLSTSSIPKLNQQKAHKVADSPIEIEDPFADPPDTR
;
A
#
# COMPACT_ATOMS: atom_id res chain seq x y z
N MET A 1 20.07 -34.55 -29.02
CA MET A 1 19.84 -33.14 -29.42
C MET A 1 19.52 -32.34 -28.17
N LYS A 2 20.50 -31.64 -27.60
CA LYS A 2 20.34 -30.86 -26.36
C LYS A 2 19.56 -29.60 -26.70
N SER A 3 18.49 -29.37 -25.96
CA SER A 3 17.46 -28.38 -26.26
C SER A 3 18.02 -26.96 -26.31
N LEU A 4 17.80 -26.27 -27.43
CA LEU A 4 17.98 -24.83 -27.65
C LEU A 4 17.11 -23.95 -26.71
N LYS A 5 16.40 -24.54 -25.74
CA LYS A 5 15.60 -23.82 -24.74
C LYS A 5 16.44 -23.06 -23.69
N LYS A 6 17.77 -23.17 -23.72
CA LYS A 6 18.69 -22.49 -22.78
C LYS A 6 19.63 -21.48 -23.47
N ALA A 7 19.13 -20.81 -24.51
CA ALA A 7 19.83 -19.72 -25.19
C ALA A 7 19.04 -18.38 -25.20
N PHE A 8 17.99 -18.26 -24.38
CA PHE A 8 17.35 -16.98 -24.06
C PHE A 8 17.70 -16.58 -22.63
N GLY A 9 18.98 -16.23 -22.41
CA GLY A 9 19.37 -15.34 -21.34
C GLY A 9 19.42 -13.93 -21.91
N GLY A 10 18.38 -13.14 -21.70
CA GLY A 10 18.28 -11.76 -22.20
C GLY A 10 16.83 -11.42 -22.51
N ASP A 11 16.17 -10.77 -21.56
CA ASP A 11 14.78 -10.27 -21.57
C ASP A 11 13.66 -11.32 -21.78
N LYS A 12 12.90 -11.56 -20.71
CA LYS A 12 11.63 -12.30 -20.82
C LYS A 12 10.72 -11.52 -21.76
N GLU A 13 10.27 -12.17 -22.84
CA GLU A 13 9.21 -11.63 -23.69
C GLU A 13 8.03 -11.17 -22.82
N VAL A 14 7.76 -9.87 -22.85
CA VAL A 14 6.68 -9.24 -22.11
C VAL A 14 5.43 -9.31 -22.96
N SER A 15 4.36 -9.89 -22.39
CA SER A 15 3.08 -10.00 -23.10
C SER A 15 2.44 -8.61 -23.29
N SER A 16 1.59 -8.48 -24.32
CA SER A 16 0.89 -7.22 -24.63
C SER A 16 0.13 -6.67 -23.41
N VAL A 17 -0.58 -7.52 -22.67
CA VAL A 17 -1.27 -7.11 -21.44
C VAL A 17 -0.30 -6.62 -20.36
N THR A 18 0.87 -7.26 -20.22
CA THR A 18 1.89 -6.81 -19.26
C THR A 18 2.37 -5.42 -19.63
N ARG A 19 2.63 -5.18 -20.92
CA ARG A 19 3.09 -3.89 -21.39
C ARG A 19 2.06 -2.78 -21.20
N LEU A 20 0.78 -3.06 -21.50
CA LEU A 20 -0.30 -2.09 -21.27
C LEU A 20 -0.45 -1.75 -19.80
N ILE A 21 -0.37 -2.75 -18.91
CA ILE A 21 -0.42 -2.50 -17.45
C ILE A 21 0.76 -1.63 -17.01
N GLU A 22 1.98 -1.86 -17.52
CA GLU A 22 3.15 -1.03 -17.21
C GLU A 22 2.97 0.42 -17.68
N ILE A 23 2.43 0.63 -18.88
CA ILE A 23 2.18 1.96 -19.45
C ILE A 23 1.10 2.69 -18.65
N TYR A 24 -0.09 2.09 -18.48
CA TYR A 24 -1.23 2.75 -17.84
C TYR A 24 -1.13 2.87 -16.31
N SER A 25 -0.13 2.22 -15.71
CA SER A 25 0.24 2.44 -14.31
C SER A 25 1.44 3.36 -14.15
N SER A 26 1.98 3.95 -15.22
CA SER A 26 3.06 4.94 -15.14
C SER A 26 2.62 6.19 -14.36
N ASN A 27 3.58 7.06 -14.03
CA ASN A 27 3.28 8.32 -13.35
C ASN A 27 2.68 9.39 -14.30
N GLU A 28 2.52 9.09 -15.58
CA GLU A 28 1.90 9.99 -16.56
C GLU A 28 0.38 10.04 -16.40
N TYR A 29 -0.23 9.00 -15.84
CA TYR A 29 -1.67 8.88 -15.67
C TYR A 29 -2.10 9.09 -14.22
N GLU A 30 -3.07 9.96 -13.95
CA GLU A 30 -3.52 10.32 -12.59
C GLU A 30 -4.01 9.14 -11.74
N GLU A 31 -3.53 8.90 -10.52
CA GLU A 31 -3.91 7.79 -9.59
C GLU A 31 -5.30 7.12 -9.71
N ASN A 32 -6.38 7.86 -9.97
CA ASN A 32 -7.76 7.35 -10.03
C ASN A 32 -8.38 7.28 -11.44
N SER A 33 -7.64 7.66 -12.49
CA SER A 33 -8.19 7.60 -13.86
C SER A 33 -8.37 6.16 -14.34
N ILE A 34 -9.44 5.94 -15.10
CA ILE A 34 -9.82 4.66 -15.71
C ILE A 34 -9.28 4.50 -17.14
N GLU A 35 -8.39 5.40 -17.55
CA GLU A 35 -7.77 5.38 -18.87
C GLU A 35 -6.97 4.09 -19.09
N GLY A 36 -7.11 3.51 -20.29
CA GLY A 36 -6.45 2.27 -20.66
C GLY A 36 -7.06 0.98 -20.11
N VAL A 37 -8.08 1.07 -19.24
CA VAL A 37 -8.77 -0.12 -18.70
C VAL A 37 -9.40 -0.95 -19.82
N PHE A 38 -10.07 -0.32 -20.79
CA PHE A 38 -10.67 -1.02 -21.93
C PHE A 38 -9.62 -1.75 -22.77
N ASP A 39 -8.51 -1.09 -23.11
CA ASP A 39 -7.41 -1.70 -23.86
C ASP A 39 -6.82 -2.92 -23.14
N ILE A 40 -6.66 -2.84 -21.82
CA ILE A 40 -6.18 -3.94 -20.99
C ILE A 40 -7.18 -5.10 -21.00
N VAL A 41 -8.48 -4.82 -20.80
CA VAL A 41 -9.54 -5.84 -20.83
C VAL A 41 -9.60 -6.53 -22.19
N GLU A 42 -9.51 -5.76 -23.28
CA GLU A 42 -9.50 -6.29 -24.63
C GLU A 42 -8.27 -7.17 -24.87
N SER A 43 -7.09 -6.72 -24.45
CA SER A 43 -5.85 -7.50 -24.53
C SER A 43 -5.95 -8.82 -23.75
N ILE A 44 -6.57 -8.81 -22.57
CA ILE A 44 -6.81 -10.01 -21.76
C ILE A 44 -7.69 -11.00 -22.51
N HIS A 45 -8.78 -10.52 -23.13
CA HIS A 45 -9.68 -11.36 -23.91
C HIS A 45 -9.00 -11.93 -25.16
N PHE A 46 -8.20 -11.14 -25.88
CA PHE A 46 -7.44 -11.62 -27.04
C PHE A 46 -6.42 -12.70 -26.68
N MET A 47 -5.80 -12.61 -25.51
CA MET A 47 -4.85 -13.60 -25.00
C MET A 47 -5.51 -14.89 -24.49
N LYS A 48 -6.84 -15.01 -24.59
CA LYS A 48 -7.67 -16.20 -24.26
C LYS A 48 -7.27 -16.84 -22.93
N ARG A 49 -6.57 -17.99 -22.98
CA ARG A 49 -6.26 -18.82 -21.79
C ARG A 49 -5.26 -18.18 -20.84
N ASN A 50 -4.36 -17.33 -21.33
CA ASN A 50 -3.24 -16.82 -20.53
C ASN A 50 -3.41 -15.35 -20.11
N GLY A 51 -4.39 -14.63 -20.68
CA GLY A 51 -4.57 -13.19 -20.45
C GLY A 51 -4.75 -12.84 -18.96
N ALA A 52 -5.66 -13.53 -18.27
CA ALA A 52 -5.94 -13.28 -16.85
C ALA A 52 -4.74 -13.60 -15.93
N VAL A 53 -3.98 -14.65 -16.25
CA VAL A 53 -2.79 -15.06 -15.49
C VAL A 53 -1.67 -14.04 -15.67
N GLU A 54 -1.41 -13.63 -16.91
CA GLU A 54 -0.39 -12.61 -17.21
C GLU A 54 -0.76 -11.24 -16.64
N ALA A 55 -2.04 -10.85 -16.70
CA ALA A 55 -2.54 -9.63 -16.05
C ALA A 55 -2.33 -9.66 -14.53
N SER A 56 -2.68 -10.78 -13.87
CA SER A 56 -2.48 -10.94 -12.43
C SER A 56 -1.00 -10.84 -12.05
N ARG A 57 -0.13 -11.46 -12.85
CA ARG A 57 1.32 -11.41 -12.68
C ARG A 57 1.88 -10.00 -12.86
N ALA A 58 1.43 -9.28 -13.88
CA ALA A 58 1.83 -7.91 -14.15
C ALA A 58 1.42 -6.97 -13.00
N LEU A 59 0.15 -7.03 -12.57
CA LEU A 59 -0.36 -6.28 -11.42
C LEU A 59 0.41 -6.62 -10.14
N ARG A 60 0.69 -7.90 -9.89
CA ARG A 60 1.46 -8.33 -8.71
C ARG A 60 2.89 -7.77 -8.71
N LYS A 61 3.56 -7.74 -9.86
CA LYS A 61 4.88 -7.12 -9.99
C LYS A 61 4.80 -5.62 -9.74
N GLN A 62 3.79 -4.96 -10.30
CA GLN A 62 3.60 -3.53 -10.13
C GLN A 62 3.38 -3.17 -8.66
N LEU A 63 2.55 -3.93 -7.95
CA LEU A 63 2.31 -3.77 -6.51
C LEU A 63 3.53 -4.11 -5.63
N LYS A 64 4.54 -4.80 -6.15
CA LYS A 64 5.76 -5.16 -5.42
C LYS A 64 6.88 -4.14 -5.64
N HIS A 65 6.99 -3.59 -6.85
CA HIS A 65 8.14 -2.79 -7.27
C HIS A 65 7.78 -1.35 -7.64
N GLY A 66 6.49 -1.03 -7.76
CA GLY A 66 6.02 0.29 -8.12
C GLY A 66 6.02 1.29 -6.97
N SER A 67 6.00 2.58 -7.31
CA SER A 67 5.81 3.69 -6.38
C SER A 67 4.40 3.67 -5.76
N THR A 68 4.16 4.48 -4.72
CA THR A 68 2.81 4.68 -4.16
C THR A 68 1.78 5.00 -5.24
N HIS A 69 2.11 5.91 -6.16
CA HIS A 69 1.25 6.32 -7.27
C HIS A 69 0.94 5.14 -8.21
N GLN A 70 1.98 4.41 -8.64
CA GLN A 70 1.82 3.25 -9.53
C GLN A 70 1.03 2.11 -8.86
N ASN A 71 1.21 1.93 -7.55
CA ASN A 71 0.45 0.96 -6.75
C ASN A 71 -1.03 1.33 -6.71
N ILE A 72 -1.36 2.61 -6.51
CA ILE A 72 -2.75 3.10 -6.53
C ILE A 72 -3.36 2.94 -7.93
N ARG A 73 -2.62 3.29 -8.99
CA ARG A 73 -3.04 3.05 -10.38
C ARG A 73 -3.29 1.57 -10.67
N ALA A 74 -2.39 0.69 -10.24
CA ALA A 74 -2.55 -0.76 -10.43
C ALA A 74 -3.83 -1.27 -9.75
N LEU A 75 -4.19 -0.75 -8.58
CA LEU A 75 -5.44 -1.09 -7.90
C LEU A 75 -6.68 -0.54 -8.63
N THR A 76 -6.60 0.67 -9.21
CA THR A 76 -7.66 1.24 -10.04
C THR A 76 -7.87 0.40 -11.32
N ILE A 77 -6.79 0.00 -11.99
CA ILE A 77 -6.84 -0.88 -13.16
C ILE A 77 -7.43 -2.24 -12.79
N PHE A 78 -7.03 -2.82 -11.66
CA PHE A 78 -7.59 -4.08 -11.16
C PHE A 78 -9.10 -4.00 -10.97
N HIS A 79 -9.58 -2.92 -10.35
CA HIS A 79 -11.03 -2.69 -10.18
C HIS A 79 -11.72 -2.62 -11.53
N GLY A 80 -11.25 -1.75 -12.43
CA GLY A 80 -11.83 -1.60 -13.76
C GLY A 80 -11.85 -2.90 -14.55
N CYS A 81 -10.80 -3.71 -14.45
CA CYS A 81 -10.74 -5.04 -15.05
C CYS A 81 -11.87 -5.96 -14.57
N VAL A 82 -12.10 -6.02 -13.26
CA VAL A 82 -13.16 -6.84 -12.66
C VAL A 82 -14.55 -6.32 -13.03
N SER A 83 -14.77 -5.00 -12.97
CA SER A 83 -16.06 -4.38 -13.28
C SER A 83 -16.45 -4.54 -14.76
N ASN A 84 -15.48 -4.69 -15.67
CA ASN A 84 -15.71 -4.87 -17.10
C ASN A 84 -15.77 -6.34 -17.56
N GLY A 85 -16.00 -7.27 -16.63
CA GLY A 85 -16.40 -8.65 -16.98
C GLY A 85 -15.25 -9.63 -17.21
N ILE A 86 -14.05 -9.35 -16.72
CA ILE A 86 -12.99 -10.37 -16.69
C ILE A 86 -13.44 -11.49 -15.76
N ASN A 87 -13.49 -12.72 -16.29
CA ASN A 87 -13.97 -13.90 -15.58
C ASN A 87 -13.35 -14.05 -14.19
N ASN A 88 -14.18 -13.80 -13.17
CA ASN A 88 -13.82 -13.82 -11.74
C ASN A 88 -13.28 -15.17 -11.23
N SER A 89 -13.44 -16.25 -12.00
CA SER A 89 -12.94 -17.58 -11.63
C SER A 89 -11.43 -17.68 -11.65
N ASN A 90 -10.76 -16.89 -12.51
CA ASN A 90 -9.31 -16.97 -12.73
C ASN A 90 -8.59 -15.66 -12.45
N PHE A 91 -9.32 -14.59 -12.16
CA PHE A 91 -8.80 -13.26 -11.85
C PHE A 91 -9.44 -12.73 -10.57
N PRO A 92 -8.67 -12.22 -9.59
CA PRO A 92 -7.20 -12.30 -9.49
C PRO A 92 -6.70 -13.76 -9.39
N ASP A 93 -5.41 -14.02 -9.50
CA ASP A 93 -4.83 -15.33 -9.14
C ASP A 93 -4.51 -15.42 -7.63
N SER A 94 -4.14 -16.62 -7.15
CA SER A 94 -3.83 -16.84 -5.73
C SER A 94 -2.60 -16.05 -5.25
N GLU A 95 -1.63 -15.79 -6.13
CA GLU A 95 -0.44 -15.01 -5.80
C GLU A 95 -0.75 -13.51 -5.64
N LEU A 96 -1.64 -12.97 -6.47
CA LEU A 96 -2.12 -11.59 -6.39
C LEU A 96 -3.00 -11.40 -5.16
N GLU A 97 -3.86 -12.36 -4.82
CA GLU A 97 -4.58 -12.32 -3.53
C GLU A 97 -3.63 -12.32 -2.33
N ALA A 98 -2.59 -13.16 -2.35
CA ALA A 98 -1.59 -13.17 -1.30
C ALA A 98 -0.86 -11.82 -1.21
N ARG A 99 -0.63 -11.15 -2.35
CA ARG A 99 -0.08 -9.79 -2.38
C ARG A 99 -1.03 -8.76 -1.76
N PHE A 100 -2.34 -8.85 -2.02
CA PHE A 100 -3.32 -7.96 -1.37
C PHE A 100 -3.33 -8.13 0.15
N ARG A 101 -3.34 -9.39 0.63
CA ARG A 101 -3.24 -9.69 2.06
C ARG A 101 -1.95 -9.13 2.67
N LEU A 102 -0.82 -9.27 1.98
CA LEU A 102 0.45 -8.69 2.40
C LEU A 102 0.40 -7.16 2.49
N ILE A 103 -0.13 -6.47 1.48
CA ILE A 103 -0.29 -5.00 1.47
C ILE A 103 -1.14 -4.55 2.67
N ALA A 104 -2.21 -5.29 3.00
CA ALA A 104 -3.06 -4.96 4.13
C ALA A 104 -2.34 -5.11 5.49
N SER A 105 -1.52 -6.15 5.65
CA SER A 105 -0.85 -6.46 6.93
C SER A 105 0.49 -5.75 7.14
N ASP A 106 1.27 -5.54 6.09
CA ASP A 106 2.67 -5.13 6.18
C ASP A 106 2.79 -3.62 6.44
N PRO A 107 3.44 -3.17 7.54
CA PRO A 107 3.59 -1.77 7.87
C PRO A 107 4.42 -0.96 6.86
N VAL A 108 5.23 -1.61 6.02
CA VAL A 108 6.08 -0.93 5.01
C VAL A 108 5.26 -0.25 3.92
N TYR A 109 4.07 -0.76 3.62
CA TYR A 109 3.19 -0.15 2.61
C TYR A 109 2.54 1.14 3.10
N ASP A 110 2.49 2.15 2.22
CA ASP A 110 1.83 3.42 2.47
C ASP A 110 0.34 3.23 2.82
N SER A 111 -0.10 3.96 3.85
CA SER A 111 -1.48 4.09 4.26
C SER A 111 -2.44 4.43 3.10
N LYS A 112 -1.99 5.21 2.09
CA LYS A 112 -2.80 5.55 0.92
C LYS A 112 -3.11 4.32 0.07
N VAL A 113 -2.12 3.47 -0.19
CA VAL A 113 -2.28 2.21 -0.94
C VAL A 113 -3.21 1.26 -0.19
N LYS A 114 -3.06 1.14 1.13
CA LYS A 114 -3.94 0.31 1.97
C LYS A 114 -5.39 0.77 1.93
N LYS A 115 -5.63 2.08 2.04
CA LYS A 115 -6.97 2.68 1.92
C LYS A 115 -7.57 2.42 0.55
N LYS A 116 -6.79 2.61 -0.52
CA LYS A 116 -7.24 2.33 -1.89
C LYS A 116 -7.60 0.85 -2.07
N LEU A 117 -6.74 -0.07 -1.63
CA LEU A 117 -6.99 -1.51 -1.70
C LEU A 117 -8.31 -1.87 -1.02
N ARG A 118 -8.53 -1.36 0.20
CA ARG A 118 -9.77 -1.63 0.94
C ARG A 118 -11.00 -1.05 0.23
N SER A 119 -10.90 0.14 -0.33
CA SER A 119 -11.97 0.75 -1.12
C SER A 119 -12.31 -0.09 -2.35
N VAL A 120 -11.29 -0.51 -3.10
CA VAL A 120 -11.45 -1.32 -4.31
C VAL A 120 -12.10 -2.67 -3.99
N LEU A 121 -11.61 -3.37 -2.97
CA LEU A 121 -12.18 -4.65 -2.56
C LEU A 121 -13.63 -4.52 -2.10
N ARG A 122 -13.98 -3.42 -1.42
CA ARG A 122 -15.37 -3.13 -1.04
C ARG A 122 -16.26 -2.95 -2.26
N SER A 123 -15.87 -2.12 -3.22
CA SER A 123 -16.62 -1.89 -4.46
C SER A 123 -16.82 -3.18 -5.24
N ILE A 124 -15.78 -4.00 -5.35
CA ILE A 124 -15.87 -5.31 -6.02
C ILE A 124 -16.86 -6.24 -5.30
N CYS A 125 -16.91 -6.25 -3.96
CA CYS A 125 -17.89 -7.04 -3.21
C CYS A 125 -19.33 -6.60 -3.44
N GLU A 126 -19.55 -5.29 -3.58
CA GLU A 126 -20.85 -4.69 -3.85
C GLU A 126 -21.32 -5.05 -5.28
N GLU A 127 -20.42 -4.95 -6.26
CA GLU A 127 -20.68 -5.33 -7.66
C GLU A 127 -20.85 -6.84 -7.86
N ASN A 128 -20.12 -7.67 -7.09
CA ASN A 128 -20.07 -9.13 -7.22
C ASN A 128 -20.64 -9.82 -5.97
N ASN A 129 -21.85 -9.44 -5.57
CA ASN A 129 -22.48 -9.91 -4.34
C ASN A 129 -22.65 -11.44 -4.23
N GLN A 130 -22.68 -12.17 -5.35
CA GLN A 130 -22.74 -13.64 -5.38
C GLN A 130 -21.38 -14.33 -5.18
N ASN A 131 -20.28 -13.60 -5.36
CA ASN A 131 -18.95 -14.18 -5.29
C ASN A 131 -18.39 -14.14 -3.86
N SER A 132 -18.43 -15.28 -3.17
CA SER A 132 -17.91 -15.41 -1.80
C SER A 132 -16.40 -15.16 -1.70
N ARG A 133 -15.66 -15.36 -2.80
CA ARG A 133 -14.20 -15.18 -2.86
C ARG A 133 -13.79 -13.74 -2.56
N TYR A 134 -14.47 -12.77 -3.17
CA TYR A 134 -14.17 -11.36 -2.95
C TYR A 134 -14.54 -10.91 -1.53
N LYS A 135 -15.63 -11.45 -0.98
CA LYS A 135 -16.02 -11.19 0.42
C LYS A 135 -14.95 -11.66 1.39
N GLN A 136 -14.47 -12.90 1.24
CA GLN A 136 -13.38 -13.44 2.05
C GLN A 136 -12.10 -12.60 1.93
N LEU A 137 -11.72 -12.21 0.71
CA LEU A 137 -10.55 -11.37 0.48
C LEU A 137 -10.67 -9.99 1.14
N TYR A 138 -11.86 -9.38 1.09
CA TYR A 138 -12.15 -8.12 1.77
C TYR A 138 -12.07 -8.25 3.30
N GLU A 139 -12.63 -9.32 3.86
CA GLU A 139 -12.55 -9.62 5.29
C GLU A 139 -11.09 -9.85 5.74
N ASP A 140 -10.30 -10.61 4.99
CA ASP A 140 -8.89 -10.87 5.27
C ASP A 140 -8.07 -9.56 5.30
N CYS A 141 -8.29 -8.69 4.30
CA CYS A 141 -7.63 -7.39 4.23
C CYS A 141 -8.15 -6.39 5.29
N GLY A 142 -9.36 -6.60 5.81
CA GLY A 142 -10.03 -5.73 6.76
C GLY A 142 -9.81 -6.10 8.23
N SER A 143 -9.46 -7.36 8.50
CA SER A 143 -9.42 -7.97 9.83
C SER A 143 -8.10 -7.80 10.58
N VAL A 144 -7.22 -6.90 10.14
CA VAL A 144 -6.07 -6.48 10.94
C VAL A 144 -6.60 -5.68 12.14
N LYS A 145 -7.14 -6.40 13.14
CA LYS A 145 -7.29 -5.88 14.50
C LYS A 145 -5.89 -5.40 14.88
N PRO A 146 -5.71 -4.12 15.26
CA PRO A 146 -4.42 -3.70 15.78
C PRO A 146 -4.08 -4.68 16.90
N ALA A 147 -2.88 -5.27 16.86
CA ALA A 147 -2.39 -6.10 17.94
C ALA A 147 -2.59 -5.29 19.23
N ARG A 148 -3.59 -5.68 20.03
CA ARG A 148 -3.90 -4.98 21.27
C ARG A 148 -2.61 -5.02 22.08
N PRO A 149 -2.02 -3.88 22.47
CA PRO A 149 -0.84 -3.92 23.32
C PRO A 149 -1.22 -4.74 24.55
N ALA A 150 -0.44 -5.79 24.82
CA ALA A 150 -0.70 -6.72 25.91
C ALA A 150 -0.98 -5.90 27.18
N ARG A 151 -2.20 -5.97 27.69
CA ARG A 151 -2.62 -5.27 28.90
C ARG A 151 -1.77 -5.84 30.04
N ARG A 152 -0.71 -5.14 30.44
CA ARG A 152 0.03 -5.45 31.66
C ARG A 152 -0.99 -5.41 32.81
N THR A 153 -1.33 -6.57 33.34
CA THR A 153 -2.13 -6.68 34.55
C THR A 153 -1.29 -6.13 35.70
N PRO A 154 -1.74 -5.12 36.44
CA PRO A 154 -1.07 -4.74 37.68
C PRO A 154 -1.23 -5.91 38.66
N SER A 155 -0.14 -6.58 38.97
CA SER A 155 -0.07 -7.58 40.04
C SER A 155 -0.44 -6.91 41.36
N THR A 156 -1.54 -7.37 41.94
CA THR A 156 -2.00 -6.99 43.28
C THR A 156 -1.07 -7.65 44.29
N LEU A 157 -0.24 -6.86 44.99
CA LEU A 157 0.44 -7.33 46.20
C LEU A 157 0.27 -6.30 47.33
N SER A 158 -0.64 -6.67 48.24
CA SER A 158 -0.68 -6.44 49.70
C SER A 158 -0.06 -5.18 50.33
N LYS A 159 -0.94 -4.49 51.08
CA LYS A 159 -0.66 -3.48 52.10
C LYS A 159 0.03 -4.09 53.34
N LEU A 160 1.11 -3.47 53.84
CA LEU A 160 1.55 -3.45 55.25
C LEU A 160 2.21 -2.07 55.51
N SER A 161 1.52 -1.15 56.19
CA SER A 161 1.70 -0.76 57.61
C SER A 161 2.91 0.15 57.92
N THR A 162 2.58 1.44 58.15
CA THR A 162 3.06 2.38 59.18
C THR A 162 4.54 2.43 59.61
N SER A 163 5.20 3.57 59.39
CA SER A 163 5.75 4.43 60.47
C SER A 163 6.33 5.74 59.92
N SER A 164 5.89 6.86 60.52
CA SER A 164 6.54 8.16 60.86
C SER A 164 7.98 8.42 60.31
N ILE A 165 8.46 9.62 59.92
CA ILE A 165 8.41 11.02 60.45
C ILE A 165 8.91 11.99 59.30
N PRO A 166 9.22 13.30 59.49
CA PRO A 166 8.42 14.53 59.28
C PRO A 166 8.78 15.39 58.04
N LYS A 167 7.97 16.46 57.86
CA LYS A 167 8.11 17.58 56.90
C LYS A 167 9.45 18.35 57.01
N LEU A 168 10.01 18.77 55.87
CA LEU A 168 10.83 19.97 55.74
C LEU A 168 10.36 20.82 54.54
N ASN A 169 10.59 22.10 54.69
CA ASN A 169 9.86 23.26 54.20
C ASN A 169 10.60 23.98 53.05
N GLN A 170 9.86 24.86 52.36
CA GLN A 170 10.33 26.08 51.64
C GLN A 170 11.14 25.90 50.32
N GLN A 171 10.53 26.26 49.18
CA GLN A 171 10.57 27.58 48.50
C GLN A 171 11.90 27.90 47.80
N LYS A 172 11.91 28.01 46.47
CA LYS A 172 11.96 29.32 45.76
C LYS A 172 11.99 29.15 44.24
N ALA A 173 11.19 30.00 43.59
CA ALA A 173 11.27 30.31 42.17
C ALA A 173 12.57 31.09 41.86
N HIS A 174 13.19 30.78 40.73
CA HIS A 174 14.01 31.75 40.00
C HIS A 174 13.63 31.71 38.52
N LYS A 175 13.02 32.81 38.08
CA LYS A 175 12.92 33.25 36.70
C LYS A 175 14.32 33.74 36.26
N VAL A 176 14.74 33.35 35.06
CA VAL A 176 15.80 33.99 34.26
C VAL A 176 15.22 34.00 32.84
N ALA A 177 14.56 35.08 32.42
CA ALA A 177 15.13 36.27 31.79
C ALA A 177 15.75 35.93 30.42
N ASP A 178 14.98 36.26 29.38
CA ASP A 178 15.33 36.33 27.97
C ASP A 178 16.64 37.09 27.73
N SER A 179 17.45 36.55 26.83
CA SER A 179 18.39 37.34 26.02
C SER A 179 18.27 36.85 24.57
N PRO A 180 17.95 37.73 23.60
CA PRO A 180 17.85 37.36 22.20
C PRO A 180 19.22 36.94 21.65
N ILE A 181 19.28 35.78 21.03
CA ILE A 181 20.42 35.36 20.21
C ILE A 181 20.13 35.86 18.80
N GLU A 182 20.72 37.00 18.43
CA GLU A 182 20.87 37.40 17.03
C GLU A 182 21.90 36.47 16.39
N ILE A 183 21.44 35.55 15.54
CA ILE A 183 22.30 34.86 14.57
C ILE A 183 22.04 35.55 13.24
N GLU A 184 23.04 36.32 12.83
CA GLU A 184 23.11 36.97 11.53
C GLU A 184 22.99 35.93 10.40
N ASP A 185 22.17 36.26 9.41
CA ASP A 185 21.89 35.43 8.25
C ASP A 185 23.10 35.46 7.29
N PRO A 186 23.81 34.35 7.05
CA PRO A 186 25.06 34.34 6.28
C PRO A 186 24.85 34.51 4.76
N PHE A 187 23.64 34.84 4.32
CA PHE A 187 23.24 34.96 2.91
C PHE A 187 22.63 36.33 2.55
N ALA A 188 22.85 37.37 3.37
CA ALA A 188 22.49 38.73 2.98
C ALA A 188 23.44 39.22 1.87
N ASP A 189 22.91 39.38 0.65
CA ASP A 189 23.62 39.97 -0.48
C ASP A 189 24.03 41.43 -0.18
N PRO A 190 25.25 41.86 -0.56
CA PRO A 190 25.66 43.25 -0.39
C PRO A 190 24.89 44.17 -1.36
N PRO A 191 24.64 45.44 -0.99
CA PRO A 191 23.87 46.37 -1.80
C PRO A 191 24.58 46.71 -3.11
N ASP A 192 23.77 46.73 -4.18
CA ASP A 192 24.10 47.16 -5.54
C ASP A 192 25.09 48.34 -5.56
N THR A 193 26.23 48.11 -6.21
CA THR A 193 27.14 49.18 -6.60
C THR A 193 27.25 49.20 -8.12
N ARG A 194 26.38 50.02 -8.72
CA ARG A 194 26.48 50.71 -10.02
C ARG A 194 26.80 49.91 -11.29
#